data_AF-A0A4Q3DSJ7-F1
#
_entry.id   AF-A0A4Q3DSJ7-F1
#
_cell.length_a   1.000
_cell.length_b   1.000
_cell.length_c   1.000
_cell.angle_alpha   90.00
_cell.angle_beta   90.00
_cell.angle_gamma   90.00
#
_symmetry.space_group_name_H-M   'P 1'
#
loop_
_entity.id
_entity.type
_entity.pdbx_description
1 polymer ?
#
loop_
_entity_poly.entity_id
_entity_poly.type
_entity_poly.pdbx_seq_one_letter_code
_entity_poly.pdbx_strand_id
1 'polypeptide(L)'
;MSSPVRGTSSPAVSAAASSAPSPSTGARPVSLDSLLAILGMAIVTFAIRAGGLLIAERLPSTGFMALWMRHIPGAVLAALIAPEVLKGGPAAWLAALAATLVYLATRNVFATIVGGVLAIFLLRRFAGL
;
A
#
# COMPACT_ATOMS: atom_id res chain seq x y z
N MET A 1 9.06 -42.89 15.20
CA MET A 1 7.64 -42.59 14.96
C MET A 1 7.55 -41.15 14.47
N SER A 2 7.84 -40.95 13.18
CA SER A 2 7.88 -39.63 12.53
C SER A 2 7.09 -39.77 11.23
N SER A 3 5.86 -39.28 11.21
CA SER A 3 5.05 -39.17 9.99
C SER A 3 5.41 -37.85 9.28
N PRO A 4 5.81 -37.88 8.00
CA PRO A 4 6.00 -36.66 7.23
C PRO A 4 4.63 -36.13 6.77
N VAL A 5 4.34 -34.89 7.16
CA VAL A 5 3.23 -34.08 6.64
C VAL A 5 3.44 -33.88 5.15
N ARG A 6 2.65 -34.61 4.35
CA ARG A 6 2.59 -34.49 2.89
C ARG A 6 1.85 -33.19 2.57
N GLY A 7 2.61 -32.18 2.16
CA GLY A 7 2.09 -30.89 1.71
C GLY A 7 1.05 -31.07 0.61
N THR A 8 -0.13 -30.54 0.84
CA THR A 8 -1.21 -30.36 -0.14
C THR A 8 -0.82 -29.24 -1.10
N SER A 9 0.05 -29.51 -2.06
CA SER A 9 0.24 -28.65 -3.23
C SER A 9 -0.96 -28.85 -4.15
N SER A 10 -2.05 -28.10 -3.89
CA SER A 10 -3.26 -28.11 -4.71
C SER A 10 -2.91 -27.66 -6.15
N PRO A 11 -3.14 -28.51 -7.17
CA PRO A 11 -2.86 -28.18 -8.58
C PRO A 11 -3.68 -27.00 -9.11
N ALA A 12 -4.75 -26.60 -8.41
CA ALA A 12 -5.60 -25.47 -8.76
C ALA A 12 -4.90 -24.10 -8.69
N VAL A 13 -3.96 -23.89 -7.76
CA VAL A 13 -3.24 -22.60 -7.62
C VAL A 13 -2.22 -22.43 -8.75
N SER A 14 -1.59 -23.52 -9.19
CA SER A 14 -0.61 -23.51 -10.29
C SER A 14 -1.26 -23.20 -11.64
N ALA A 15 -2.49 -23.66 -11.87
CA ALA A 15 -3.25 -23.38 -13.09
C ALA A 15 -3.80 -21.94 -13.17
N ALA A 16 -4.05 -21.28 -12.03
CA ALA A 16 -4.47 -19.88 -12.00
C ALA A 16 -3.29 -18.90 -12.22
N ALA A 17 -2.06 -19.31 -11.88
CA ALA A 17 -0.86 -18.50 -12.11
C ALA A 17 -0.40 -18.52 -13.59
N SER A 18 -0.73 -19.57 -14.35
CA SER A 18 -0.32 -19.72 -15.75
C SER A 18 -1.20 -18.97 -16.76
N SER A 19 -2.34 -18.40 -16.33
CA SER A 19 -3.20 -17.53 -17.17
C SER A 19 -2.83 -16.05 -17.08
N ALA A 20 -1.78 -15.70 -16.34
CA ALA A 20 -1.28 -14.34 -16.25
C ALA A 20 -0.76 -13.88 -17.63
N PRO A 21 -1.29 -12.79 -18.20
CA PRO A 21 -0.87 -12.30 -19.51
C PRO A 21 0.62 -11.91 -19.48
N SER A 22 1.41 -12.50 -20.39
CA SER A 22 2.84 -12.20 -20.53
C SER A 22 3.05 -10.71 -20.86
N PRO A 23 3.90 -9.99 -20.10
CA PRO A 23 4.15 -8.57 -20.33
C PRO A 23 5.00 -8.41 -21.60
N SER A 24 4.34 -8.23 -22.74
CA SER A 24 4.98 -7.75 -23.97
C SER A 24 5.11 -6.23 -23.87
N THR A 25 6.30 -5.75 -23.48
CA THR A 25 6.68 -4.33 -23.35
C THR A 25 6.84 -3.67 -24.72
N GLY A 26 5.80 -3.72 -25.55
CA GLY A 26 5.61 -2.78 -26.65
C GLY A 26 4.91 -1.54 -26.10
N ALA A 27 5.37 -0.35 -26.49
CA ALA A 27 4.67 0.91 -26.19
C ALA A 27 3.30 0.88 -26.88
N ARG A 28 2.29 0.34 -26.19
CA ARG A 28 0.94 0.24 -26.73
C ARG A 28 0.30 1.64 -26.72
N PRO A 29 -0.27 2.10 -27.85
CA PRO A 29 -1.09 3.29 -27.83
C PRO A 29 -2.22 3.09 -26.82
N VAL A 30 -2.56 4.16 -26.09
CA VAL A 30 -3.59 4.14 -25.06
C VAL A 30 -4.90 3.69 -25.71
N SER A 31 -5.37 2.49 -25.37
CA SER A 31 -6.61 1.94 -25.94
C SER A 31 -7.82 2.60 -25.30
N LEU A 32 -8.92 2.71 -26.05
CA LEU A 32 -10.19 3.25 -25.52
C LEU A 32 -10.66 2.47 -24.30
N ASP A 33 -10.49 1.14 -24.29
CA ASP A 33 -10.82 0.30 -23.14
C ASP A 33 -10.01 0.66 -21.90
N SER A 34 -8.72 0.98 -22.08
CA SER A 34 -7.85 1.44 -20.98
C SER A 34 -8.30 2.80 -20.46
N LEU A 35 -8.69 3.72 -21.36
CA LEU A 35 -9.20 5.03 -21.00
C LEU A 35 -10.52 4.92 -20.22
N LEU A 36 -11.44 4.06 -20.67
CA LEU A 36 -12.69 3.75 -20.01
C LEU A 36 -12.46 3.11 -18.64
N ALA A 37 -11.50 2.19 -18.52
CA ALA A 37 -11.14 1.57 -17.25
C ALA A 37 -10.55 2.58 -16.25
N ILE A 38 -9.63 3.44 -16.71
CA ILE A 38 -9.05 4.51 -15.87
C ILE A 38 -10.15 5.47 -15.42
N LEU A 39 -11.03 5.90 -16.34
CA LEU A 39 -12.11 6.81 -16.03
C LEU A 39 -13.12 6.18 -15.06
N GLY A 40 -13.48 4.91 -15.28
CA GLY A 40 -14.33 4.14 -14.38
C GLY A 40 -13.73 4.02 -12.98
N MET A 41 -12.45 3.64 -12.87
CA MET A 41 -11.73 3.58 -11.59
C MET A 41 -11.63 4.95 -10.92
N ALA A 42 -11.38 6.01 -11.68
CA ALA A 42 -11.30 7.37 -11.17
C ALA A 42 -12.66 7.82 -10.60
N ILE A 43 -13.76 7.57 -11.31
CA ILE A 43 -15.12 7.87 -10.86
C ILE A 43 -15.42 7.10 -9.58
N VAL A 44 -15.18 5.79 -9.54
CA VAL A 44 -15.44 4.96 -8.34
C VAL A 44 -14.61 5.44 -7.15
N THR A 45 -13.32 5.71 -7.34
CA THR A 45 -12.43 6.21 -6.29
C THR A 45 -12.89 7.56 -5.76
N PHE A 46 -13.25 8.49 -6.65
CA PHE A 46 -13.74 9.80 -6.26
C PHE A 46 -15.09 9.71 -5.56
N ALA A 47 -16.00 8.85 -6.03
CA ALA A 47 -17.29 8.61 -5.39
C ALA A 47 -17.13 8.09 -3.95
N ILE A 48 -16.20 7.15 -3.71
CA ILE A 48 -15.90 6.66 -2.35
C ILE A 48 -15.35 7.79 -1.48
N ARG A 49 -14.41 8.59 -1.98
CA ARG A 49 -13.84 9.72 -1.20
C ARG A 49 -14.87 10.80 -0.90
N ALA A 50 -15.61 11.24 -1.92
CA ALA A 50 -16.63 12.27 -1.80
C ALA A 50 -17.78 11.78 -0.91
N GLY A 51 -18.23 10.54 -1.10
CA GLY A 51 -19.22 9.90 -0.23
C GLY A 51 -18.74 9.84 1.22
N GLY A 52 -17.48 9.45 1.44
CA GLY A 52 -16.86 9.46 2.77
C GLY A 52 -16.85 10.85 3.42
N LEU A 53 -16.53 11.91 2.67
CA LEU A 53 -16.56 13.30 3.16
C LEU A 53 -17.98 13.75 3.49
N LEU A 54 -18.96 13.51 2.61
CA LEU A 54 -20.37 13.85 2.81
C LEU A 54 -20.97 13.12 4.03
N ILE A 55 -20.57 11.87 4.25
CA ILE A 55 -20.97 11.08 5.41
C ILE A 55 -20.27 11.60 6.67
N ALA A 56 -18.98 11.92 6.59
CA ALA A 56 -18.20 12.45 7.71
C ALA A 56 -18.78 13.76 8.28
N GLU A 57 -19.41 14.60 7.45
CA GLU A 57 -20.14 15.79 7.90
C GLU A 57 -21.35 15.47 8.79
N ARG A 58 -21.92 14.26 8.67
CA ARG A 58 -23.05 13.78 9.49
C ARG A 58 -22.64 12.87 10.64
N LEU A 59 -21.35 12.54 10.78
CA LEU A 59 -20.87 11.71 11.87
C LEU A 59 -20.86 12.49 13.20
N PRO A 60 -21.22 11.86 14.33
CA PRO A 60 -21.13 12.49 15.64
C PRO A 60 -19.70 12.96 15.89
N SER A 61 -19.54 14.26 16.13
CA SER A 61 -18.24 14.89 16.39
C SER A 61 -17.75 14.69 17.82
N THR A 62 -18.63 14.25 18.72
CA THR A 62 -18.37 14.06 20.15
C THR A 62 -18.66 12.63 20.61
N GLY A 63 -17.89 12.15 21.59
CA GLY A 63 -18.03 10.82 22.18
C GLY A 63 -16.96 9.80 21.77
N PHE A 64 -17.03 8.62 22.35
CA PHE A 64 -16.07 7.52 22.17
C PHE A 64 -15.93 7.09 20.69
N MET A 65 -17.05 7.02 19.97
CA MET A 65 -17.07 6.61 18.56
C MET A 65 -16.29 7.58 17.66
N ALA A 66 -16.41 8.88 17.89
CA ALA A 66 -15.68 9.91 17.14
C ALA A 66 -14.17 9.79 17.35
N LEU A 67 -13.75 9.51 18.59
CA LEU A 67 -12.34 9.29 18.93
C LEU A 67 -11.79 8.04 18.24
N TRP A 68 -12.56 6.95 18.22
CA TRP A 68 -12.18 5.71 17.53
C TRP A 68 -12.00 5.94 16.03
N MET A 69 -12.97 6.58 15.38
CA MET A 69 -12.97 6.84 13.93
C MET A 69 -11.76 7.67 13.47
N ARG A 70 -11.31 8.62 14.30
CA ARG A 70 -10.11 9.43 14.04
C ARG A 70 -8.82 8.61 14.01
N HIS A 71 -8.76 7.47 14.70
CA HIS A 71 -7.57 6.62 14.77
C HIS A 71 -7.58 5.48 13.73
N ILE A 72 -8.73 5.11 13.18
CA ILE A 72 -8.85 4.04 12.17
C ILE A 72 -7.92 4.25 10.96
N PRO A 73 -7.85 5.43 10.32
CA PRO A 73 -7.00 5.61 9.14
C PRO A 73 -5.53 5.33 9.42
N GLY A 74 -5.03 5.86 10.55
CA GLY A 74 -3.65 5.63 10.98
C GLY A 74 -3.39 4.17 11.34
N ALA A 75 -4.33 3.51 12.01
CA ALA A 75 -4.21 2.10 12.41
C ALA A 75 -4.18 1.16 11.20
N VAL A 76 -5.03 1.38 10.19
CA VAL A 76 -5.04 0.57 8.97
C VAL A 76 -3.75 0.76 8.19
N LEU A 77 -3.28 2.00 8.02
CA LEU A 77 -1.98 2.26 7.39
C LEU A 77 -0.84 1.56 8.14
N ALA A 78 -0.82 1.65 9.48
CA ALA A 78 0.19 0.97 10.29
C ALA A 78 0.12 -0.57 10.16
N ALA A 79 -1.08 -1.15 10.15
CA ALA A 79 -1.29 -2.59 9.99
C ALA A 79 -0.89 -3.11 8.60
N LEU A 80 -0.96 -2.28 7.57
CA LEU A 80 -0.49 -2.60 6.21
C LEU A 80 1.02 -2.44 6.08
N ILE A 81 1.58 -1.38 6.66
CA ILE A 81 3.02 -1.07 6.58
C ILE A 81 3.84 -2.04 7.45
N ALA A 82 3.36 -2.38 8.63
CA ALA A 82 4.06 -3.25 9.58
C ALA A 82 4.53 -4.59 8.97
N PRO A 83 3.67 -5.40 8.33
CA PRO A 83 4.10 -6.66 7.72
C PRO A 83 5.00 -6.45 6.50
N GLU A 84 4.88 -5.33 5.79
CA GLU A 84 5.80 -5.00 4.70
C GLU A 84 7.20 -4.75 5.26
N VAL A 85 7.33 -3.82 6.21
CA VAL A 85 8.60 -3.48 6.84
C VAL A 85 9.25 -4.71 7.48
N LEU A 86 8.47 -5.56 8.16
CA LEU A 86 8.96 -6.82 8.73
C LEU A 86 9.55 -7.77 7.68
N LYS A 87 8.98 -7.84 6.47
CA LYS A 87 9.44 -8.69 5.37
C LYS A 87 10.54 -8.04 4.52
N GLY A 88 10.61 -6.71 4.47
CA GLY A 88 11.51 -5.94 3.63
C GLY A 88 12.97 -5.90 4.08
N GLY A 89 13.31 -6.54 5.21
CA GLY A 89 14.68 -6.71 5.68
C GLY A 89 15.33 -5.42 6.24
N PRO A 90 16.66 -5.43 6.45
CA PRO A 90 17.38 -4.34 7.13
C PRO A 90 17.24 -2.99 6.42
N ALA A 91 17.18 -2.99 5.10
CA ALA A 91 17.02 -1.78 4.29
C ALA A 91 15.65 -1.12 4.53
N ALA A 92 14.57 -1.90 4.60
CA ALA A 92 13.24 -1.38 4.90
C ALA A 92 13.16 -0.78 6.31
N TRP A 93 13.83 -1.40 7.30
CA TRP A 93 13.83 -0.91 8.68
C TRP A 93 14.56 0.43 8.81
N LEU A 94 15.73 0.54 8.20
CA LEU A 94 16.50 1.78 8.17
C LEU A 94 15.76 2.89 7.41
N ALA A 95 15.10 2.56 6.31
CA ALA A 95 14.28 3.52 5.57
C ALA A 95 13.06 3.98 6.37
N ALA A 96 12.38 3.08 7.08
CA ALA A 96 11.26 3.42 7.97
C ALA A 96 11.72 4.33 9.12
N LEU A 97 12.88 4.06 9.71
CA LEU A 97 13.52 4.92 10.71
C LEU A 97 13.85 6.31 10.13
N ALA A 98 14.46 6.37 8.95
CA ALA A 98 14.80 7.62 8.28
C ALA A 98 13.54 8.44 7.97
N ALA A 99 12.48 7.81 7.43
CA ALA A 99 11.21 8.47 7.17
C ALA A 99 10.58 9.02 8.46
N THR A 100 10.66 8.27 9.56
CA THR A 100 10.17 8.70 10.87
C THR A 100 10.94 9.91 11.40
N LEU A 101 12.27 9.93 11.24
CA LEU A 101 13.11 11.07 11.62
C LEU A 101 12.81 12.33 10.79
N VAL A 102 12.63 12.18 9.47
CA VAL A 102 12.26 13.29 8.59
C VAL A 102 10.90 13.87 8.97
N TYR A 103 9.93 13.01 9.31
CA TYR A 103 8.62 13.43 9.80
C TYR A 103 8.75 14.24 11.10
N LEU A 104 9.53 13.74 12.06
CA LEU A 104 9.73 14.41 13.35
C LEU A 104 10.39 15.78 13.20
N ALA A 105 11.38 15.89 12.31
CA ALA A 105 12.11 17.13 12.09
C ALA A 105 11.30 18.17 11.31
N THR A 106 10.57 17.74 10.26
CA THR A 106 9.93 18.69 9.35
C THR A 106 8.48 18.99 9.72
N ARG A 107 7.79 18.07 10.41
CA ARG A 107 6.33 18.09 10.63
C ARG A 107 5.51 18.35 9.37
N ASN A 108 6.10 18.12 8.19
CA ASN A 108 5.51 18.35 6.88
C ASN A 108 5.37 17.00 6.16
N VAL A 109 4.13 16.66 5.81
CA VAL A 109 3.78 15.40 5.15
C VAL A 109 4.49 15.27 3.80
N PHE A 110 4.60 16.37 3.04
CA PHE A 110 5.22 16.33 1.72
C PHE A 110 6.72 16.01 1.81
N ALA A 111 7.42 16.68 2.73
CA ALA A 111 8.84 16.41 2.99
C ALA A 111 9.07 14.98 3.49
N THR A 112 8.13 14.44 4.27
CA THR A 112 8.19 13.05 4.77
C THR A 112 8.08 12.04 3.63
N ILE A 113 7.14 12.25 2.70
CA ILE A 113 6.99 11.38 1.53
C ILE A 113 8.28 11.41 0.70
N VAL A 114 8.76 12.61 0.35
CA VAL A 114 9.98 12.75 -0.45
C VAL A 114 11.18 12.12 0.28
N GLY A 115 11.38 12.44 1.55
CA GLY A 115 12.49 11.93 2.35
C GLY A 115 12.46 10.41 2.52
N GLY A 116 11.29 9.82 2.79
CA GLY A 116 11.13 8.37 2.93
C GLY A 116 11.37 7.63 1.62
N VAL A 117 10.82 8.13 0.51
CA VAL A 117 11.05 7.56 -0.84
C VAL A 117 12.52 7.66 -1.23
N LEU A 118 13.15 8.81 -0.99
CA LEU A 118 14.56 9.00 -1.29
C LEU A 118 15.44 8.10 -0.41
N ALA A 119 15.10 7.94 0.87
CA ALA A 119 15.82 7.08 1.79
C ALA A 119 15.80 5.61 1.34
N ILE A 120 14.62 5.04 1.05
CA ILE A 120 14.53 3.65 0.58
C ILE A 120 15.22 3.47 -0.78
N PHE A 121 15.09 4.46 -1.68
CA PHE A 121 15.73 4.43 -2.98
C PHE A 121 17.26 4.41 -2.85
N LEU A 122 17.83 5.30 -2.04
CA LEU A 122 19.27 5.36 -1.80
C LEU A 122 19.77 4.11 -1.09
N LEU A 123 19.05 3.62 -0.08
CA LEU A 123 19.43 2.39 0.62
C LEU A 123 19.45 1.19 -0.32
N ARG A 124 18.41 0.99 -1.13
CA ARG A 124 18.36 -0.12 -2.08
C ARG A 124 19.42 0.04 -3.18
N ARG A 125 19.68 1.27 -3.63
CA ARG A 125 20.64 1.54 -4.72
C ARG A 125 22.11 1.42 -4.29
N PHE A 126 22.45 1.85 -3.07
CA PHE A 126 23.83 1.91 -2.58
C PHE A 126 24.20 0.74 -1.65
N ALA A 127 23.26 0.20 -0.87
CA ALA A 127 23.54 -0.92 0.02
C ALA A 127 23.38 -2.30 -0.65
N GLY A 128 22.87 -2.37 -1.88
CA GLY A 128 22.75 -3.63 -2.63
C GLY A 128 21.79 -4.66 -2.00
N LEU A 129 20.84 -4.20 -1.18
CA LEU A 129 19.74 -4.94 -0.55
C LEU A 129 18.40 -4.55 -1.20
#